data_AF-A0A2E6ZCN3-F1
#
_entry.id   AF-A0A2E6ZCN3-F1
#
_cell.length_a   1.000
_cell.length_b   1.000
_cell.length_c   1.000
_cell.angle_alpha   90.00
_cell.angle_beta   90.00
_cell.angle_gamma   90.00
#
_symmetry.space_group_name_H-M   'P 1'
#
loop_
_entity.id
_entity.type
_entity.pdbx_description
1 polymer ?
#
loop_
_entity_poly.entity_id
_entity_poly.type
_entity_poly.pdbx_seq_one_letter_code
_entity_poly.pdbx_strand_id
1 'polypeptide(L)' 'MEKRVFTEIETAEYIGMSRLYLRQSRMEGNRANRTSAPPFIKIGRSIRYLKEYLDEWLDQQPKHQHNNR' A
#
# COMPACT_ATOMS: atom_id res chain seq x y z
N MET A 1 -22.04 2.59 -6.75
CA MET A 1 -21.35 2.73 -5.45
C MET A 1 -19.92 2.29 -5.65
N GLU A 2 -18.94 3.14 -5.35
CA GLU A 2 -17.53 2.77 -5.50
C GLU A 2 -17.07 1.89 -4.34
N LYS A 3 -16.17 0.95 -4.65
CA LYS A 3 -15.62 0.03 -3.66
C LYS A 3 -14.66 0.77 -2.73
N ARG A 4 -14.94 0.74 -1.42
CA ARG A 4 -14.12 1.43 -0.40
C ARG A 4 -13.06 0.54 0.25
N VAL A 5 -13.30 -0.77 0.31
CA VAL A 5 -12.47 -1.71 1.07
C VAL A 5 -11.84 -2.74 0.14
N PHE A 6 -10.53 -2.89 0.23
CA PHE A 6 -9.70 -3.75 -0.60
C PHE A 6 -9.13 -4.90 0.22
N THR A 7 -9.04 -6.08 -0.38
CA THR A 7 -8.26 -7.21 0.14
C THR A 7 -6.79 -7.00 -0.14
N GLU A 8 -5.93 -7.84 0.44
CA GLU A 8 -4.49 -7.79 0.16
C GLU A 8 -4.14 -8.03 -1.32
N ILE A 9 -4.89 -8.90 -2.01
CA ILE A 9 -4.69 -9.19 -3.44
C ILE A 9 -4.99 -7.92 -4.24
N GLU A 10 -6.17 -7.35 -4.03
CA GLU A 10 -6.63 -6.18 -4.76
C GLU A 10 -5.79 -4.94 -4.44
N THR A 11 -5.28 -4.83 -3.21
CA THR A 11 -4.36 -3.75 -2.82
C THR A 11 -3.05 -3.85 -3.57
N ALA A 12 -2.48 -5.06 -3.68
CA ALA A 12 -1.25 -5.31 -4.42
C ALA A 12 -1.42 -4.91 -5.90
N GLU A 13 -2.54 -5.29 -6.51
CA GLU A 13 -2.90 -4.89 -7.87
C GLU A 13 -3.09 -3.36 -7.98
N TYR A 14 -3.81 -2.75 -7.04
CA TYR A 14 -4.13 -1.32 -7.05
C TYR A 14 -2.89 -0.42 -6.97
N ILE A 15 -1.97 -0.71 -6.06
CA ILE A 15 -0.77 0.10 -5.85
C ILE A 15 0.43 -0.35 -6.70
N GLY A 16 0.25 -1.38 -7.54
CA GLY A 16 1.30 -1.92 -8.40
C GLY A 16 2.44 -2.65 -7.66
N MET A 17 2.16 -3.22 -6.49
CA MET A 17 3.15 -3.94 -5.66
C MET A 17 2.83 -5.42 -5.55
N SER A 18 3.74 -6.23 -4.98
CA SER A 18 3.46 -7.65 -4.74
C SER A 18 2.76 -7.89 -3.40
N ARG A 19 1.96 -8.96 -3.32
CA ARG A 19 1.39 -9.43 -2.03
C ARG A 19 2.47 -9.76 -1.01
N LEU A 20 3.60 -10.31 -1.47
CA LEU A 20 4.73 -10.63 -0.59
C LEU A 20 5.32 -9.37 0.03
N TYR A 21 5.42 -8.27 -0.73
CA TYR A 21 5.85 -6.96 -0.22
C TYR A 21 4.94 -6.49 0.93
N LEU A 22 3.61 -6.51 0.74
CA LEU A 22 2.65 -6.13 1.79
C LEU A 22 2.81 -7.03 3.03
N ARG A 23 2.97 -8.35 2.83
CA ARG A 23 3.16 -9.29 3.94
C ARG A 23 4.48 -9.07 4.68
N GLN A 24 5.58 -8.88 3.97
CA GLN A 24 6.89 -8.60 4.56
C GLN A 24 6.85 -7.31 5.36
N SER A 25 6.28 -6.24 4.82
CA SER A 25 6.17 -4.96 5.53
C SER A 25 5.36 -5.06 6.83
N ARG A 26 4.30 -5.87 6.87
CA ARG A 26 3.55 -6.12 8.13
C ARG A 26 4.36 -6.89 9.17
N MET A 27 5.24 -7.80 8.75
CA MET A 27 6.03 -8.62 9.66
C MET A 27 7.30 -7.90 10.16
N GLU A 28 7.96 -7.16 9.28
CA GLU A 28 9.23 -6.49 9.56
C GLU A 28 9.07 -5.06 10.08
N GLY A 29 7.87 -4.48 9.93
CA GLY A 29 7.62 -3.07 10.21
C GLY A 29 8.20 -2.13 9.16
N ASN A 30 7.99 -0.82 9.36
CA ASN A 30 8.54 0.22 8.50
C ASN A 30 10.01 0.47 8.88
N ARG A 31 10.95 -0.06 8.08
CA ARG A 31 12.39 0.25 8.22
C ARG A 31 12.70 1.59 7.55
N ALA A 32 13.59 2.38 8.15
CA ALA A 32 13.95 3.73 7.68
C ALA A 32 14.42 3.80 6.20
N ASN A 33 15.00 2.72 5.67
CA ASN A 33 15.58 2.68 4.32
C ASN A 33 14.74 1.85 3.33
N ARG A 34 13.46 1.59 3.61
CA ARG A 34 12.57 0.83 2.72
C ARG A 34 11.29 1.62 2.51
N THR A 35 10.72 1.56 1.32
CA THR A 35 9.38 2.10 1.06
C THR A 35 8.40 1.47 2.05
N SER A 36 7.80 2.29 2.91
CA SER A 36 6.77 1.86 3.85
C SER A 36 5.55 1.35 3.09
N ALA A 37 4.93 0.26 3.53
CA ALA A 37 3.68 -0.18 2.92
C ALA A 37 2.50 0.69 3.38
N PRO A 38 1.39 0.73 2.62
CA PRO A 38 0.20 1.45 3.03
C PRO A 38 -0.37 0.92 4.35
N PRO A 39 -1.04 1.79 5.15
CA PRO A 39 -1.73 1.38 6.36
C PRO A 39 -2.81 0.31 6.10
N PHE A 40 -3.03 -0.57 7.09
CA PHE A 40 -4.03 -1.62 6.99
C PHE A 40 -4.92 -1.68 8.23
N ILE A 41 -6.15 -2.19 8.04
CA ILE A 41 -7.10 -2.51 9.10
C ILE A 41 -7.09 -4.01 9.33
N LYS A 42 -6.92 -4.41 10.60
CA LYS A 42 -7.06 -5.81 11.01
C LYS A 42 -8.43 -6.03 11.62
N ILE A 43 -9.23 -6.89 10.98
CA ILE A 43 -10.57 -7.29 11.44
C ILE A 43 -10.53 -8.79 11.73
N GLY A 44 -10.34 -9.14 13.00
CA GLY A 44 -10.09 -10.54 13.40
C GLY A 44 -8.85 -11.09 12.71
N ARG A 45 -9.04 -12.12 11.87
CA ARG A 45 -7.96 -12.75 11.06
C ARG A 45 -7.76 -12.09 9.70
N SER A 46 -8.67 -11.21 9.30
CA SER A 46 -8.65 -10.55 7.99
C SER A 46 -7.85 -9.26 8.01
N ILE A 47 -7.09 -9.03 6.94
CA ILE A 47 -6.44 -7.75 6.65
C ILE A 47 -7.21 -7.06 5.54
N ARG A 48 -7.49 -5.76 5.71
CA ARG A 48 -8.21 -4.91 4.76
C ARG A 48 -7.50 -3.57 4.60
N TYR A 49 -7.70 -2.96 3.45
CA TYR A 49 -7.17 -1.65 3.11
C TYR A 49 -8.31 -0.74 2.69
N LEU A 50 -8.31 0.50 3.18
CA LEU A 50 -9.29 1.50 2.73
C LEU A 50 -8.73 2.23 1.52
N LYS A 51 -9.56 2.45 0.52
CA LYS A 51 -9.19 3.18 -0.69
C LYS A 51 -8.56 4.54 -0.36
N GLU A 52 -9.16 5.27 0.57
CA GLU A 52 -8.68 6.58 1.02
C GLU A 52 -7.22 6.53 1.52
N TYR A 53 -6.85 5.52 2.31
CA TYR A 53 -5.48 5.37 2.78
C TYR A 53 -4.51 4.85 1.72
N LEU A 54 -5.00 4.10 0.73
CA LEU A 54 -4.18 3.70 -0.42
C LEU A 54 -3.87 4.91 -1.29
N ASP A 55 -4.86 5.76 -1.55
CA ASP A 55 -4.71 6.99 -2.34
C ASP A 55 -3.76 7.97 -1.64
N GLU A 56 -3.97 8.22 -0.34
CA GLU A 56 -3.07 9.06 0.47
C GLU A 56 -1.63 8.52 0.47
N TRP A 57 -1.47 7.21 0.56
CA TRP A 57 -0.14 6.59 0.51
C TRP A 57 0.53 6.78 -0.85
N LEU A 58 -0.21 6.63 -1.96
CA LEU A 58 0.30 6.87 -3.31
C LEU A 58 0.73 8.33 -3.50
N ASP A 59 -0.06 9.28 -2.96
CA ASP A 59 0.23 10.71 -3.05
C ASP A 59 1.49 11.12 -2.29
N GLN A 60 1.85 10.39 -1.23
CA GLN A 60 3.06 10.61 -0.44
C GLN A 60 4.32 10.05 -1.10
N GLN A 61 4.21 9.26 -2.18
CA GLN A 61 5.38 8.68 -2.83
C GLN A 61 6.21 9.74 -3.56
N PRO A 62 7.56 9.62 -3.59
CA PRO A 62 8.41 10.53 -4.33
C PRO A 62 8.04 10.58 -5.82
N LYS A 63 7.70 11.77 -6.32
CA LYS A 63 7.41 11.99 -7.73
C LYS A 63 8.72 12.22 -8.48
N HIS A 64 9.21 11.18 -9.15
CA HIS A 64 10.37 11.31 -10.03
C HIS A 64 9.94 11.86 -11.38
N GLN A 65 10.35 13.09 -11.69
CA GLN A 65 10.24 13.64 -13.05
C GLN A 65 11.53 13.35 -13.80
N HIS A 66 11.44 12.63 -14.91
CA HIS A 66 12.55 12.52 -15.84
C HIS A 66 12.64 13.84 -16.63
N ASN A 67 13.47 14.77 -16.18
CA ASN A 67 13.80 15.95 -16.98
C ASN A 67 14.66 15.51 -18.16
N ASN A 68 14.03 15.26 -19.30
CA ASN A 68 14.73 15.19 -20.59
C ASN A 68 15.24 16.61 -20.90
N ARG A 69 16.55 16.80 -20.77
CA ARG A 69 17.28 17.93 -21.37
C ARG A 69 17.77 17.53 -22.75
#